data_AF-A0A2I1FZS6-F1
#
_entry.id   AF-A0A2I1FZS6-F1
#
_cell.length_a   1.000
_cell.length_b   1.000
_cell.length_c   1.000
_cell.angle_alpha   90.00
_cell.angle_beta   90.00
_cell.angle_gamma   90.00
#
_symmetry.space_group_name_H-M   'P 1'
#
loop_
_entity.id
_entity.type
_entity.pdbx_description
1 polymer ?
#
loop_
_entity_poly.entity_id
_entity_poly.type
_entity_poly.pdbx_seq_one_letter_code
_entity_poly.pdbx_strand_id
1 'polypeptide(L)'
;MSRLPADCLTEIFEHLDDKNSLYSCLLVNRLWCKISVGFYWRDMENYKNNGKNLKEFYLSDIKGYSDNSLNLAIAKFCPNLKKLSTELKNDELETLKIIFNNCQYLESIKIWCGSIFLSEKEALETVVKQSHKNISELILYHLYYVRPRLFPEELESFFISWENRVPLKPLSLVIITDYFCINTLDKYDENMKIIKKYIRSGVIKNFEVTGFEEDESTNY
;
A
#
# COMPACT_ATOMS: atom_id res chain seq x y z
N MET A 1 -12.36 19.07 28.23
CA MET A 1 -13.13 17.81 28.34
C MET A 1 -12.23 16.76 28.97
N SER A 2 -12.68 16.08 30.02
CA SER A 2 -11.98 14.96 30.64
C SER A 2 -11.75 13.87 29.60
N ARG A 3 -10.49 13.43 29.41
CA ARG A 3 -10.16 12.29 28.57
C ARG A 3 -10.23 11.04 29.44
N LEU A 4 -11.09 10.09 29.08
CA LEU A 4 -11.05 8.76 29.67
C LEU A 4 -9.69 8.11 29.36
N PRO A 5 -9.03 7.48 30.34
CA PRO A 5 -7.85 6.66 30.10
C PRO A 5 -8.14 5.55 29.07
N ALA A 6 -7.09 5.09 28.39
CA ALA A 6 -7.20 4.03 27.37
C ALA A 6 -7.81 2.74 27.93
N ASP A 7 -7.49 2.39 29.17
CA ASP A 7 -7.97 1.17 29.81
C ASP A 7 -9.48 1.22 30.06
N CYS A 8 -10.00 2.37 30.50
CA CYS A 8 -11.43 2.59 30.67
C CYS A 8 -12.18 2.54 29.33
N LEU A 9 -11.62 3.11 28.27
CA LEU A 9 -12.21 3.04 26.92
C LEU A 9 -12.21 1.62 26.37
N THR A 10 -11.17 0.84 26.68
CA THR A 10 -11.07 -0.56 26.31
C THR A 10 -12.19 -1.36 26.95
N GLU A 11 -12.42 -1.18 28.25
CA GLU A 11 -13.50 -1.85 28.98
C GLU A 11 -14.90 -1.45 28.46
N ILE A 12 -15.09 -0.19 28.07
CA ILE A 12 -16.35 0.27 27.46
C ILE A 12 -16.57 -0.40 26.10
N PHE A 13 -15.56 -0.45 25.23
CA PHE A 13 -15.69 -1.02 23.89
C PHE A 13 -15.84 -2.54 23.89
N GLU A 14 -15.38 -3.22 24.94
CA GLU A 14 -15.61 -4.66 25.14
C GLU A 14 -17.09 -5.02 25.31
N HIS A 15 -17.92 -4.06 25.73
CA HIS A 15 -19.36 -4.25 25.90
C HIS A 15 -20.18 -3.73 24.70
N LEU A 16 -19.53 -3.26 23.63
CA LEU A 16 -20.18 -2.85 22.38
C LEU A 16 -20.26 -4.05 21.42
N ASP A 17 -21.33 -4.83 21.52
CA ASP A 17 -21.52 -6.06 20.73
C ASP A 17 -21.88 -5.82 19.25
N ASP A 18 -22.15 -4.58 18.83
CA ASP A 18 -22.59 -4.27 17.46
C ASP A 18 -21.54 -3.50 16.64
N LYS A 19 -21.37 -3.93 15.38
CA LYS A 19 -20.41 -3.38 14.43
C LYS A 19 -20.65 -1.90 14.12
N ASN A 20 -21.89 -1.42 14.20
CA ASN A 20 -22.22 -0.03 13.89
C ASN A 20 -21.74 0.90 15.01
N SER A 21 -21.83 0.45 16.26
CA SER A 21 -21.29 1.16 17.42
C SER A 21 -19.77 1.20 17.40
N LEU A 22 -19.10 0.07 17.13
CA LEU A 22 -17.64 0.05 16.99
C LEU A 22 -17.15 0.90 15.80
N TYR A 23 -17.86 0.85 14.66
CA TYR A 23 -17.58 1.71 13.51
C TYR A 23 -17.75 3.19 13.87
N SER A 24 -18.81 3.54 14.58
CA SER A 24 -19.02 4.91 15.06
C SER A 24 -17.89 5.36 15.99
N CYS A 25 -17.34 4.46 16.82
CA CYS A 25 -16.18 4.75 17.67
C CYS A 25 -14.88 5.01 16.88
N LEU A 26 -14.73 4.46 15.67
CA LEU A 26 -13.60 4.79 14.78
C LEU A 26 -13.56 6.28 14.41
N LEU A 27 -14.73 6.92 14.36
CA LEU A 27 -14.89 8.27 13.86
C LEU A 27 -14.76 9.35 14.95
N VAL A 28 -14.68 8.95 16.23
CA VAL A 28 -14.73 9.90 17.37
C VAL A 28 -13.40 10.62 17.59
N ASN A 29 -12.30 9.89 17.75
CA ASN A 29 -10.94 10.45 17.86
C ASN A 29 -9.87 9.35 17.77
N ARG A 30 -8.60 9.73 17.68
CA ARG A 30 -7.47 8.79 17.50
C ARG A 30 -7.37 7.71 18.58
N LEU A 31 -7.66 8.04 19.84
CA LEU A 31 -7.61 7.07 20.94
C LEU A 31 -8.74 6.04 20.80
N TRP A 32 -9.93 6.50 20.44
CA TRP A 32 -11.09 5.64 20.19
C TRP A 32 -10.89 4.77 18.95
N CYS A 33 -10.37 5.32 17.86
CA CYS A 33 -10.05 4.56 16.66
C CYS A 33 -9.06 3.43 16.96
N LYS A 34 -7.93 3.73 17.62
CA LYS A 34 -6.91 2.73 17.96
C LYS A 34 -7.48 1.57 18.78
N ILE A 35 -8.32 1.87 19.76
CA ILE A 35 -8.92 0.84 20.62
C ILE A 35 -10.00 0.08 19.85
N SER A 36 -10.90 0.77 19.13
CA SER A 36 -12.02 0.16 18.39
C SER A 36 -11.57 -0.74 17.24
N VAL A 37 -10.50 -0.39 16.52
CA VAL A 37 -9.89 -1.28 15.50
C VAL A 37 -9.50 -2.60 16.15
N GLY A 38 -8.90 -2.56 17.34
CA GLY A 38 -8.54 -3.76 18.10
C GLY A 38 -9.73 -4.66 18.44
N PHE A 39 -10.91 -4.09 18.71
CA PHE A 39 -12.15 -4.84 18.96
C PHE A 39 -12.79 -5.34 17.67
N TYR A 40 -12.87 -4.50 16.63
CA TYR A 40 -13.35 -4.86 15.30
C TYR A 40 -12.53 -6.03 14.71
N TRP A 41 -11.23 -6.06 15.00
CA TRP A 41 -10.34 -7.16 14.60
C TRP A 41 -10.33 -8.34 15.58
N ARG A 42 -10.69 -8.15 16.86
CA ARG A 42 -10.88 -9.27 17.82
C ARG A 42 -12.02 -10.18 17.36
N ASP A 43 -13.09 -9.58 16.83
CA ASP A 43 -14.11 -10.32 16.10
C ASP A 43 -13.52 -11.02 14.87
N MET A 44 -12.62 -10.38 14.13
CA MET A 44 -11.92 -11.04 13.01
C MET A 44 -10.99 -12.20 13.48
N GLU A 45 -10.37 -12.12 14.66
CA GLU A 45 -9.62 -13.21 15.28
C GLU A 45 -10.52 -14.37 15.72
N ASN A 46 -11.75 -14.08 16.16
CA ASN A 46 -12.78 -15.10 16.38
C ASN A 46 -13.23 -15.75 15.06
N TYR A 47 -13.18 -15.00 13.95
CA TYR A 47 -13.37 -15.48 12.58
C TYR A 47 -12.03 -15.72 11.86
N LYS A 48 -11.17 -16.60 12.41
CA LYS A 48 -9.90 -17.13 11.84
C LYS A 48 -9.92 -17.57 10.36
N ASN A 49 -11.07 -17.53 9.69
CA ASN A 49 -11.30 -17.98 8.32
C ASN A 49 -11.58 -16.87 7.29
N ASN A 50 -11.76 -15.60 7.67
CA ASN A 50 -12.22 -14.59 6.70
C ASN A 50 -11.10 -13.98 5.83
N GLY A 51 -9.90 -13.75 6.37
CA GLY A 51 -8.77 -13.23 5.60
C GLY A 51 -8.25 -14.19 4.50
N LYS A 52 -8.43 -15.50 4.66
CA LYS A 52 -8.06 -16.51 3.66
C LYS A 52 -8.86 -16.43 2.36
N ASN A 53 -10.08 -15.89 2.44
CA ASN A 53 -10.94 -15.69 1.26
C ASN A 53 -10.77 -14.29 0.66
N LEU A 54 -10.08 -13.39 1.36
CA LEU A 54 -9.82 -12.04 0.90
C LEU A 54 -8.81 -12.08 -0.26
N LYS A 55 -9.25 -11.66 -1.43
CA LYS A 55 -8.43 -11.62 -2.65
C LYS A 55 -7.88 -10.23 -2.93
N GLU A 56 -8.61 -9.20 -2.55
CA GLU A 56 -8.28 -7.81 -2.86
C GLU A 56 -8.52 -6.97 -1.60
N PHE A 57 -7.58 -6.09 -1.28
CA PHE A 57 -7.71 -5.15 -0.18
C PHE A 57 -7.15 -3.80 -0.60
N TYR A 58 -7.98 -2.76 -0.51
CA TYR A 58 -7.62 -1.40 -0.87
C TYR A 58 -7.67 -0.53 0.38
N LEU A 59 -6.51 -0.09 0.86
CA LEU A 59 -6.45 0.99 1.82
C LEU A 59 -6.70 2.31 1.09
N SER A 60 -7.74 3.04 1.47
CA SER A 60 -7.95 4.44 1.08
C SER A 60 -8.08 5.29 2.35
N ASP A 61 -7.00 5.91 2.80
CA ASP A 61 -7.15 7.03 3.74
C ASP A 61 -6.27 8.20 3.32
N ILE A 62 -6.91 9.22 2.75
CA ILE A 62 -6.28 10.45 2.24
C ILE A 62 -5.59 11.27 3.37
N LYS A 63 -5.67 10.83 4.64
CA LYS A 63 -5.23 11.60 5.79
C LYS A 63 -3.87 11.19 6.38
N GLY A 64 -3.11 10.29 5.77
CA GLY A 64 -1.71 10.05 6.16
C GLY A 64 -1.50 9.61 7.61
N TYR A 65 -2.55 9.03 8.23
CA TYR A 65 -2.52 8.47 9.57
C TYR A 65 -2.50 6.93 9.53
N SER A 66 -1.88 6.34 8.51
CA SER A 66 -1.77 4.89 8.45
C SER A 66 -1.04 4.35 9.69
N ASP A 67 -1.69 3.42 10.37
CA ASP A 67 -1.09 2.64 11.46
C ASP A 67 -0.47 1.39 10.84
N ASN A 68 0.84 1.24 10.99
CA ASN A 68 1.60 0.07 10.54
C ASN A 68 0.97 -1.26 11.02
N SER A 69 0.25 -1.23 12.15
CA SER A 69 -0.46 -2.37 12.71
C SER A 69 -1.44 -3.02 11.72
N LEU A 70 -2.09 -2.23 10.86
CA LEU A 70 -3.00 -2.75 9.85
C LEU A 70 -2.26 -3.53 8.76
N ASN A 71 -1.16 -2.98 8.25
CA ASN A 71 -0.31 -3.66 7.26
C ASN A 71 0.27 -4.97 7.82
N LEU A 72 0.69 -4.98 9.09
CA LEU A 72 1.13 -6.20 9.79
C LEU A 72 0.00 -7.22 9.96
N ALA A 73 -1.21 -6.77 10.26
CA ALA A 73 -2.37 -7.65 10.37
C ALA A 73 -2.74 -8.27 9.01
N ILE A 74 -2.73 -7.48 7.94
CA ILE A 74 -2.96 -7.98 6.57
C ILE A 74 -1.94 -9.07 6.24
N ALA A 75 -0.65 -8.80 6.46
CA ALA A 75 0.39 -9.78 6.22
C ALA A 75 0.16 -11.07 7.02
N LYS A 76 -0.26 -10.97 8.28
CA LYS A 76 -0.48 -12.14 9.15
C LYS A 76 -1.71 -12.96 8.78
N PHE A 77 -2.81 -12.32 8.38
CA PHE A 77 -4.12 -12.96 8.31
C PHE A 77 -4.67 -13.17 6.88
N CYS A 78 -4.04 -12.54 5.87
CA CYS A 78 -4.51 -12.57 4.48
C CYS A 78 -3.48 -13.25 3.54
N PRO A 79 -3.10 -14.52 3.76
CA PRO A 79 -2.01 -15.16 2.99
C PRO A 79 -2.34 -15.36 1.51
N ASN A 80 -3.63 -15.42 1.15
CA ASN A 80 -4.12 -15.65 -0.23
C ASN A 80 -4.43 -14.35 -0.99
N LEU A 81 -3.99 -13.20 -0.47
CA LEU A 81 -4.23 -11.91 -1.07
C LEU A 81 -3.55 -11.82 -2.45
N LYS A 82 -4.30 -11.35 -3.45
CA LYS A 82 -3.83 -11.17 -4.84
C LYS A 82 -3.57 -9.70 -5.16
N LYS A 83 -4.36 -8.78 -4.60
CA LYS A 83 -4.19 -7.34 -4.79
C LYS A 83 -4.17 -6.62 -3.45
N LEU A 84 -3.19 -5.72 -3.28
CA LEU A 84 -3.03 -4.94 -2.07
C LEU A 84 -2.74 -3.48 -2.39
N SER A 85 -3.47 -2.54 -1.79
CA SER A 85 -3.04 -1.16 -1.63
C SER A 85 -2.54 -0.95 -0.20
N THR A 86 -1.32 -0.43 -0.06
CA THR A 86 -0.66 -0.25 1.23
C THR A 86 -0.06 1.14 1.36
N GLU A 87 -0.31 1.76 2.51
CA GLU A 87 0.31 3.00 2.96
C GLU A 87 1.41 2.67 3.96
N LEU A 88 2.67 2.88 3.59
CA LEU A 88 3.84 2.58 4.42
C LEU A 88 4.70 3.82 4.58
N LYS A 89 5.02 4.18 5.82
CA LYS A 89 5.96 5.25 6.12
C LYS A 89 7.38 4.85 5.75
N ASN A 90 8.26 5.85 5.62
CA ASN A 90 9.66 5.65 5.31
C ASN A 90 10.42 4.74 6.32
N ASP A 91 9.97 4.67 7.58
CA ASP A 91 10.50 3.79 8.62
C ASP A 91 9.82 2.40 8.68
N GLU A 92 8.80 2.16 7.85
CA GLU A 92 7.99 0.92 7.84
C GLU A 92 8.42 -0.07 6.74
N LEU A 93 9.63 0.06 6.20
CA LEU A 93 10.17 -0.80 5.13
C LEU A 93 10.15 -2.30 5.51
N GLU A 94 10.44 -2.63 6.77
CA GLU A 94 10.39 -4.01 7.24
C GLU A 94 8.98 -4.61 7.13
N THR A 95 7.93 -3.81 7.29
CA THR A 95 6.56 -4.27 7.10
C THR A 95 6.29 -4.66 5.64
N LEU A 96 6.84 -3.92 4.67
CA LEU A 96 6.73 -4.29 3.26
C LEU A 96 7.34 -5.68 3.00
N LYS A 97 8.47 -5.99 3.64
CA LYS A 97 9.11 -7.30 3.54
C LYS A 97 8.24 -8.40 4.19
N ILE A 98 7.64 -8.10 5.34
CA ILE A 98 6.72 -9.01 6.02
C ILE A 98 5.49 -9.29 5.14
N ILE A 99 4.93 -8.27 4.47
CA ILE A 99 3.83 -8.42 3.51
C ILE A 99 4.25 -9.38 2.40
N PHE A 100 5.40 -9.13 1.75
CA PHE A 100 5.85 -9.99 0.65
C PHE A 100 6.09 -11.44 1.10
N ASN A 101 6.65 -11.66 2.28
CA ASN A 101 6.92 -13.01 2.78
C ASN A 101 5.64 -13.81 3.08
N ASN A 102 4.58 -13.16 3.56
CA ASN A 102 3.36 -13.85 3.97
C ASN A 102 2.27 -13.90 2.89
N CYS A 103 2.19 -12.89 2.01
CA CYS A 103 1.18 -12.79 0.95
C CYS A 103 1.74 -13.30 -0.39
N GLN A 104 2.00 -14.61 -0.47
CA GLN A 104 2.77 -15.23 -1.56
C GLN A 104 2.04 -15.26 -2.92
N TYR A 105 0.73 -15.04 -2.90
CA TYR A 105 -0.14 -15.01 -4.07
C TYR A 105 -0.40 -13.60 -4.61
N LEU A 106 0.30 -12.59 -4.10
CA LEU A 106 0.19 -11.23 -4.62
C LEU A 106 0.59 -11.19 -6.11
N GLU A 107 -0.31 -10.62 -6.90
CA GLU A 107 -0.21 -10.37 -8.33
C GLU A 107 -0.10 -8.87 -8.61
N SER A 108 -0.71 -8.04 -7.76
CA SER A 108 -0.73 -6.58 -7.85
C SER A 108 -0.47 -5.94 -6.48
N ILE A 109 0.35 -4.88 -6.47
CA ILE A 109 0.53 -4.05 -5.29
C ILE A 109 0.53 -2.56 -5.65
N LYS A 110 -0.28 -1.78 -4.93
CA LYS A 110 -0.29 -0.32 -4.93
C LYS A 110 0.45 0.17 -3.69
N ILE A 111 1.52 0.94 -3.89
CA ILE A 111 2.38 1.46 -2.83
C ILE A 111 2.31 2.99 -2.87
N TRP A 112 2.05 3.59 -1.71
CA TRP A 112 2.05 5.03 -1.58
C TRP A 112 3.47 5.57 -1.47
N CYS A 113 3.77 6.64 -2.22
CA CYS A 113 5.10 7.24 -2.31
C CYS A 113 5.07 8.75 -2.06
N GLY A 114 6.13 9.27 -1.43
CA GLY A 114 6.34 10.70 -1.21
C GLY A 114 6.06 11.19 0.22
N SER A 115 6.57 12.38 0.54
CA SER A 115 6.46 13.04 1.84
C SER A 115 6.88 12.16 3.03
N ILE A 116 5.92 11.57 3.75
CA ILE A 116 6.12 10.72 4.93
C ILE A 116 6.17 9.22 4.59
N PHE A 117 5.82 8.86 3.35
CA PHE A 117 5.78 7.49 2.85
C PHE A 117 7.13 7.08 2.25
N LEU A 118 7.21 5.83 1.80
CA LEU A 118 8.37 5.32 1.08
C LEU A 118 8.74 6.20 -0.13
N SER A 119 10.04 6.29 -0.41
CA SER A 119 10.50 6.81 -1.69
C SER A 119 10.25 5.82 -2.82
N GLU A 120 10.18 6.30 -4.07
CA GLU A 120 10.07 5.44 -5.25
C GLU A 120 11.20 4.42 -5.28
N LYS A 121 12.42 4.85 -4.94
CA LYS A 121 13.60 3.98 -4.87
C LYS A 121 13.39 2.83 -3.90
N GLU A 122 13.00 3.12 -2.66
CA GLU A 122 12.79 2.10 -1.63
C GLU A 122 11.69 1.11 -2.02
N ALA A 123 10.59 1.61 -2.59
CA ALA A 123 9.50 0.78 -3.09
C ALA A 123 9.99 -0.13 -4.22
N LEU A 124 10.59 0.42 -5.27
CA LEU A 124 11.08 -0.32 -6.43
C LEU A 124 12.13 -1.37 -6.05
N GLU A 125 13.13 -0.97 -5.27
CA GLU A 125 14.19 -1.87 -4.82
C GLU A 125 13.64 -3.03 -3.98
N THR A 126 12.71 -2.74 -3.06
CA THR A 126 12.14 -3.78 -2.19
C THR A 126 11.27 -4.73 -2.99
N VAL A 127 10.48 -4.21 -3.95
CA VAL A 127 9.70 -5.06 -4.85
C VAL A 127 10.62 -6.01 -5.60
N VAL A 128 11.69 -5.56 -6.25
CA VAL A 128 12.54 -6.49 -7.03
C VAL A 128 13.30 -7.49 -6.15
N LYS A 129 13.77 -7.07 -4.96
CA LYS A 129 14.58 -7.89 -4.06
C LYS A 129 13.78 -8.92 -3.27
N GLN A 130 12.56 -8.58 -2.82
CA GLN A 130 11.84 -9.35 -1.80
C GLN A 130 10.52 -9.94 -2.29
N SER A 131 9.89 -9.35 -3.30
CA SER A 131 8.58 -9.84 -3.74
C SER A 131 8.64 -11.17 -4.49
N HIS A 132 7.57 -11.94 -4.36
CA HIS A 132 7.40 -13.16 -5.16
C HIS A 132 7.28 -12.83 -6.64
N LYS A 133 7.72 -13.78 -7.47
CA LYS A 133 7.72 -13.68 -8.93
C LYS A 133 6.30 -13.64 -9.55
N ASN A 134 5.26 -13.78 -8.73
CA ASN A 134 3.87 -13.71 -9.15
C ASN A 134 3.41 -12.29 -9.45
N ILE A 135 4.03 -11.28 -8.82
CA ILE A 135 3.69 -9.88 -9.05
C ILE A 135 3.97 -9.55 -10.51
N SER A 136 2.94 -9.02 -11.16
CA SER A 136 2.97 -8.51 -12.53
C SER A 136 2.45 -7.08 -12.62
N GLU A 137 1.86 -6.54 -11.56
CA GLU A 137 1.38 -5.16 -11.52
C GLU A 137 1.95 -4.42 -10.32
N LEU A 138 2.52 -3.25 -10.59
CA LEU A 138 3.00 -2.31 -9.58
C LEU A 138 2.36 -0.96 -9.85
N ILE A 139 1.67 -0.43 -8.83
CA ILE A 139 1.06 0.88 -8.87
C ILE A 139 1.78 1.76 -7.86
N LEU A 140 2.35 2.88 -8.31
CA LEU A 140 2.93 3.88 -7.43
C LEU A 140 1.91 5.01 -7.27
N TYR A 141 1.44 5.21 -6.04
CA TYR A 141 0.48 6.25 -5.71
C TYR A 141 1.22 7.40 -5.03
N HIS A 142 1.44 8.49 -5.77
CA HIS A 142 2.20 9.62 -5.27
C HIS A 142 1.30 10.59 -4.51
N LEU A 143 1.74 10.98 -3.32
CA LEU A 143 1.16 12.07 -2.57
C LEU A 143 2.22 13.12 -2.23
N TYR A 144 1.87 14.38 -2.49
CA TYR A 144 2.69 15.54 -2.15
C TYR A 144 4.11 15.47 -2.79
N TYR A 145 5.11 16.05 -2.12
CA TYR A 145 6.48 16.13 -2.61
C TYR A 145 7.20 14.77 -2.52
N VAL A 146 7.69 14.26 -3.64
CA VAL A 146 8.53 13.06 -3.69
C VAL A 146 9.98 13.45 -3.43
N ARG A 147 10.57 12.89 -2.35
CA ARG A 147 12.01 12.99 -2.05
C ARG A 147 12.52 11.70 -1.38
N PRO A 148 13.73 11.23 -1.71
CA PRO A 148 14.59 11.70 -2.80
C PRO A 148 14.03 11.37 -4.18
N ARG A 149 14.49 12.11 -5.21
CA ARG A 149 14.17 11.83 -6.62
C ARG A 149 14.77 10.48 -7.01
N LEU A 150 14.04 9.67 -7.76
CA LEU A 150 14.57 8.47 -8.40
C LEU A 150 15.54 8.83 -9.54
N PHE A 151 16.77 8.35 -9.45
CA PHE A 151 17.76 8.56 -10.51
C PHE A 151 17.51 7.60 -11.70
N PRO A 152 17.82 8.01 -12.94
CA PRO A 152 17.67 7.16 -14.12
C PRO A 152 18.37 5.81 -13.98
N GLU A 153 19.56 5.77 -13.37
CA GLU A 153 20.34 4.54 -13.17
C GLU A 153 19.64 3.57 -12.18
N GLU A 154 18.94 4.11 -11.20
CA GLU A 154 18.17 3.32 -10.22
C GLU A 154 16.94 2.70 -10.89
N LEU A 155 16.26 3.47 -11.75
CA LEU A 155 15.14 2.98 -12.55
C LEU A 155 15.58 1.92 -13.57
N GLU A 156 16.70 2.14 -14.25
CA GLU A 156 17.29 1.17 -15.17
C GLU A 156 17.64 -0.13 -14.43
N SER A 157 18.28 -0.04 -13.27
CA SER A 157 18.61 -1.20 -12.42
C SER A 157 17.37 -1.98 -11.97
N PHE A 158 16.28 -1.28 -11.65
CA PHE A 158 14.99 -1.91 -11.35
C PHE A 158 14.50 -2.77 -12.53
N PHE A 159 14.49 -2.23 -13.76
CA PHE A 159 14.00 -2.97 -14.91
C PHE A 159 14.92 -4.14 -15.31
N ILE A 160 16.25 -3.97 -15.22
CA ILE A 160 17.20 -5.09 -15.38
C ILE A 160 16.90 -6.20 -14.37
N SER A 161 16.66 -5.83 -13.11
CA SER A 161 16.33 -6.79 -12.05
C SER A 161 14.99 -7.48 -12.32
N TRP A 162 14.01 -6.76 -12.87
CA TRP A 162 12.72 -7.32 -13.25
C TRP A 162 12.82 -8.31 -14.41
N GLU A 163 13.57 -7.95 -15.45
CA GLU A 163 13.82 -8.78 -16.63
C GLU A 163 14.45 -10.14 -16.26
N ASN A 164 15.29 -10.16 -15.22
CA ASN A 164 15.95 -11.37 -14.72
C ASN A 164 15.03 -12.32 -13.91
N ARG A 165 13.74 -12.02 -13.75
CA ARG A 165 12.80 -12.90 -13.04
C ARG A 165 12.50 -14.16 -13.86
N VAL A 166 12.47 -15.32 -13.20
CA VAL A 166 12.16 -16.63 -13.84
C VAL A 166 11.02 -17.35 -13.10
N PRO A 167 9.81 -17.49 -13.67
CA PRO A 167 9.43 -17.03 -15.01
C PRO A 167 9.33 -15.50 -15.08
N LEU A 168 9.63 -14.94 -16.25
CA LEU A 168 9.41 -13.52 -16.52
C LEU A 168 7.92 -13.29 -16.70
N LYS A 169 7.32 -12.51 -15.80
CA LYS A 169 5.99 -11.93 -15.99
C LYS A 169 6.16 -10.46 -16.38
N PRO A 170 5.74 -10.06 -17.59
CA PRO A 170 5.79 -8.66 -18.01
C PRO A 170 5.08 -7.74 -17.02
N LEU A 171 5.72 -6.62 -16.71
CA LEU A 171 5.25 -5.63 -15.73
C LEU A 171 4.15 -4.74 -16.32
N SER A 172 3.08 -4.56 -15.57
CA SER A 172 2.14 -3.44 -15.67
C SER A 172 2.56 -2.39 -14.64
N LEU A 173 3.06 -1.24 -15.09
CA LEU A 173 3.49 -0.14 -14.22
C LEU A 173 2.50 1.02 -14.34
N VAL A 174 1.85 1.37 -13.24
CA VAL A 174 0.90 2.47 -13.18
C VAL A 174 1.42 3.53 -12.21
N ILE A 175 1.36 4.78 -12.62
CA ILE A 175 1.71 5.94 -11.79
C ILE A 175 0.46 6.76 -11.57
N ILE A 176 0.04 6.87 -10.32
CA ILE A 176 -1.06 7.73 -9.91
C ILE A 176 -0.45 8.97 -9.30
N THR A 177 -0.60 10.11 -9.98
CA THR A 177 0.01 11.39 -9.59
C THR A 177 -0.94 12.52 -9.93
N ASP A 178 -0.75 13.69 -9.31
CA ASP A 178 -1.47 14.90 -9.68
C ASP A 178 -0.51 16.06 -10.06
N TYR A 179 -1.10 17.25 -10.22
CA TYR A 179 -0.38 18.48 -10.49
C TYR A 179 0.53 18.91 -9.32
N PHE A 180 0.15 18.61 -8.07
CA PHE A 180 0.90 19.00 -6.87
C PHE A 180 2.08 18.08 -6.55
N CYS A 181 2.07 16.84 -7.05
CA CYS A 181 3.18 15.92 -6.89
C CYS A 181 4.38 16.37 -7.72
N ILE A 182 5.51 16.69 -7.08
CA ILE A 182 6.72 17.13 -7.79
C ILE A 182 7.77 16.02 -7.72
N ASN A 183 8.53 15.84 -8.80
CA ASN A 183 9.60 14.84 -8.94
C ASN A 183 9.15 13.37 -9.03
N THR A 184 7.92 13.10 -9.48
CA THR A 184 7.49 11.74 -9.83
C THR A 184 8.28 11.24 -11.05
N LEU A 185 8.52 9.93 -11.13
CA LEU A 185 9.43 9.39 -12.14
C LEU A 185 8.98 9.63 -13.59
N ASP A 186 7.68 9.83 -13.84
CA ASP A 186 7.10 10.13 -15.16
C ASP A 186 7.41 11.55 -15.66
N LYS A 187 7.74 12.48 -14.76
CA LYS A 187 7.99 13.89 -15.09
C LYS A 187 9.41 14.15 -15.65
N TYR A 188 10.23 13.11 -15.82
CA TYR A 188 11.60 13.22 -16.33
C TYR A 188 11.80 12.50 -17.67
N ASP A 189 12.27 13.24 -18.67
CA ASP A 189 12.50 12.72 -20.03
C ASP A 189 13.46 11.51 -20.08
N GLU A 190 14.48 11.50 -19.22
CA GLU A 190 15.44 10.40 -19.12
C GLU A 190 14.77 9.10 -18.64
N ASN A 191 13.96 9.19 -17.59
CA ASN A 191 13.17 8.08 -17.09
C ASN A 191 12.18 7.58 -18.14
N MET A 192 11.53 8.50 -18.87
CA MET A 192 10.61 8.14 -19.94
C MET A 192 11.30 7.46 -21.13
N LYS A 193 12.55 7.81 -21.45
CA LYS A 193 13.36 7.08 -22.45
C LYS A 193 13.65 5.65 -21.99
N ILE A 194 13.98 5.46 -20.72
CA ILE A 194 14.21 4.14 -20.10
C ILE A 194 12.92 3.30 -20.16
N ILE A 195 11.79 3.85 -19.72
CA ILE A 195 10.50 3.15 -19.76
C ILE A 195 10.15 2.73 -21.20
N LYS A 196 10.29 3.63 -22.17
CA LYS A 196 10.05 3.31 -23.59
C LYS A 196 10.99 2.21 -24.11
N LYS A 197 12.24 2.16 -23.66
CA LYS A 197 13.18 1.07 -23.96
C LYS A 197 12.64 -0.27 -23.44
N TYR A 198 12.16 -0.33 -22.21
CA TYR A 198 11.66 -1.58 -21.60
C TYR A 198 10.25 -1.99 -22.04
N ILE A 199 9.45 -1.05 -22.55
CA ILE A 199 8.22 -1.38 -23.31
C ILE A 199 8.60 -2.12 -24.59
N ARG A 200 9.58 -1.62 -25.35
CA ARG A 200 10.01 -2.24 -26.61
C ARG A 200 10.64 -3.62 -26.42
N SER A 201 11.33 -3.87 -25.30
CA SER A 201 11.90 -5.20 -25.00
C SER A 201 10.86 -6.19 -24.44
N GLY A 202 9.64 -5.74 -24.15
CA GLY A 202 8.58 -6.60 -23.60
C GLY A 202 8.65 -6.85 -22.09
N VAL A 203 9.60 -6.22 -21.39
CA VAL A 203 9.69 -6.26 -19.92
C VAL A 203 8.51 -5.52 -19.29
N ILE A 204 8.12 -4.40 -19.89
CA ILE A 204 6.90 -3.67 -19.53
C ILE A 204 5.83 -3.98 -20.56
N LYS A 205 4.71 -4.56 -20.11
CA LYS A 205 3.53 -4.81 -20.94
C LYS A 205 2.66 -3.56 -21.06
N ASN A 206 2.40 -2.91 -19.94
CA ASN A 206 1.55 -1.73 -19.84
C ASN A 206 2.26 -0.65 -19.01
N PHE A 207 2.19 0.59 -19.47
CA PHE A 207 2.62 1.76 -18.72
C PHE A 207 1.53 2.82 -18.78
N GLU A 208 1.10 3.30 -17.62
CA GLU A 208 0.02 4.28 -17.52
C GLU A 208 0.34 5.34 -16.48
N VAL A 209 -0.04 6.59 -16.76
CA VAL A 209 0.03 7.72 -15.82
C VAL A 209 -1.37 8.29 -15.71
N THR A 210 -1.95 8.27 -14.52
CA THR A 210 -3.33 8.73 -14.26
C THR A 210 -3.38 9.73 -13.12
N GLY A 211 -4.43 10.55 -13.11
CA GLY A 211 -4.79 11.40 -11.97
C GLY A 211 -5.30 10.59 -10.78
N PHE A 212 -5.51 11.26 -9.64
CA PHE A 212 -6.39 10.69 -8.62
C PHE A 212 -7.77 10.50 -9.22
N GLU A 213 -8.29 9.27 -9.14
CA GLU A 213 -9.71 9.05 -9.36
C GLU A 213 -10.44 9.85 -8.28
N GLU A 214 -11.28 10.81 -8.66
CA GLU A 214 -12.25 11.38 -7.73
C GLU A 214 -13.12 10.20 -7.28
N ASP A 215 -12.89 9.68 -6.07
CA ASP A 215 -13.79 8.72 -5.47
C ASP A 215 -15.21 9.30 -5.58
N GLU A 216 -16.11 8.62 -6.31
CA GLU A 216 -17.55 8.90 -6.38
C GLU A 216 -18.23 8.66 -5.02
N SER A 217 -17.69 9.23 -3.94
CA SER A 217 -18.21 9.13 -2.58
C SER A 217 -18.33 10.49 -1.87
N THR A 218 -18.31 11.60 -2.61
CA THR A 218 -18.97 12.84 -2.14
C THR A 218 -20.38 12.92 -2.71
N ASN A 219 -21.28 12.11 -2.15
CA ASN A 219 -22.69 12.46 -2.12
C ASN A 219 -23.19 12.27 -0.69
N TYR A 220 -23.67 13.39 -0.12
CA TYR A 220 -24.26 13.64 1.20
C TYR A 220 -23.32 14.07 2.33
#